data_AF-A0A925W690-F1
#
_entry.id   AF-A0A925W690-F1
#
_cell.length_a   1.000
_cell.length_b   1.000
_cell.length_c   1.000
_cell.angle_alpha   90.00
_cell.angle_beta   90.00
_cell.angle_gamma   90.00
#
_symmetry.space_group_name_H-M   'P 1'
#
loop_
_entity.id
_entity.type
_entity.pdbx_description
1 polymer ?
#
loop_
_entity_poly.entity_id
_entity_poly.type
_entity_poly.pdbx_seq_one_letter_code
_entity_poly.pdbx_strand_id
1 'polypeptide(L)' 'MKTPIELDEDALNAAAKVLGTTTKKDTVNAALREIARMHARMQAFENWRDIGSPDLLDPEVMGRAWR' A
#
# COMPACT_ATOMS: atom_id res chain seq x y z
N MET A 1 -2.49 -24.72 -0.50
CA MET A 1 -1.96 -25.15 -1.80
C MET A 1 -0.46 -24.90 -1.83
N LYS A 2 0.33 -25.81 -2.40
CA LYS A 2 1.76 -25.59 -2.66
C LYS A 2 1.90 -25.31 -4.15
N THR A 3 2.62 -24.24 -4.49
CA THR A 3 2.88 -23.86 -5.88
C THR A 3 4.40 -23.72 -6.01
N PRO A 4 5.08 -24.63 -6.73
CA PRO A 4 6.49 -24.47 -7.00
C PRO A 4 6.69 -23.25 -7.89
N ILE A 5 7.52 -22.32 -7.43
CA ILE A 5 7.91 -21.10 -8.13
C ILE A 5 9.40 -20.89 -7.91
N GLU A 6 10.08 -20.35 -8.91
CA GLU A 6 11.43 -19.83 -8.74
C GLU A 6 11.36 -18.42 -8.16
N LEU A 7 12.26 -18.13 -7.22
CA LEU A 7 12.32 -16.84 -6.55
C LEU A 7 13.75 -16.33 -6.62
N ASP A 8 13.90 -15.04 -6.89
CA ASP A 8 15.14 -14.32 -6.66
C ASP A 8 15.43 -14.28 -5.15
N GLU A 9 16.52 -14.90 -4.72
CA GLU A 9 16.89 -14.99 -3.31
C GLU A 9 17.27 -13.62 -2.72
N ASP A 10 17.89 -12.74 -3.50
CA ASP A 10 18.31 -11.41 -3.03
C ASP A 10 17.09 -10.52 -2.81
N ALA A 11 16.14 -10.53 -3.75
CA ALA A 11 14.87 -9.84 -3.61
C ALA A 11 14.06 -10.38 -2.43
N LEU A 12 14.03 -11.71 -2.25
CA LEU A 12 13.35 -12.35 -1.13
C LEU A 12 13.96 -11.94 0.21
N ASN A 13 15.29 -11.92 0.31
CA ASN A 13 16.01 -11.51 1.52
C ASN A 13 15.81 -10.01 1.82
N ALA A 14 15.79 -9.16 0.79
CA ALA A 14 15.49 -7.74 0.96
C ALA A 14 14.07 -7.53 1.49
N ALA A 15 13.09 -8.20 0.90
CA ALA A 15 11.70 -8.15 1.35
C ALA A 15 11.56 -8.69 2.79
N ALA A 16 12.26 -9.78 3.14
CA ALA A 16 12.20 -10.36 4.48
C ALA A 16 12.69 -9.38 5.55
N LYS A 17 13.78 -8.65 5.28
CA LYS A 17 14.31 -7.59 6.15
C LYS A 17 13.32 -6.45 6.35
N VAL A 18 12.74 -5.94 5.26
CA VAL A 18 11.76 -4.84 5.30
C VAL A 18 10.49 -5.26 6.06
N LEU A 19 10.03 -6.49 5.84
CA LEU A 19 8.78 -7.02 6.41
C LEU A 19 8.96 -7.65 7.80
N GLY A 20 10.19 -7.79 8.29
CA GLY A 20 10.49 -8.44 9.57
C GLY A 20 10.09 -9.92 9.63
N THR A 21 10.17 -10.63 8.51
CA THR A 21 9.74 -12.04 8.40
C THR A 21 10.93 -12.98 8.39
N THR A 22 10.73 -14.21 8.87
CA THR A 22 11.82 -15.20 9.04
C THR A 22 11.72 -16.38 8.07
N THR A 23 10.55 -16.62 7.46
CA THR A 23 10.35 -17.71 6.51
C THR A 23 9.99 -17.20 5.13
N LYS A 24 10.48 -17.88 4.08
CA LYS A 24 10.17 -17.54 2.67
C LYS A 24 8.66 -17.43 2.42
N LYS A 25 7.89 -18.36 2.98
CA LYS A 25 6.42 -18.36 2.88
C LYS A 25 5.82 -17.10 3.50
N ASP A 26 6.27 -16.71 4.70
CA ASP A 26 5.72 -15.55 5.39
C ASP A 26 6.10 -14.26 4.66
N THR A 27 7.34 -14.17 4.17
CA THR A 27 7.79 -13.04 3.35
C THR A 27 6.94 -12.87 2.09
N VAL A 28 6.76 -13.94 1.30
CA VAL A 28 5.96 -13.89 0.07
C VAL A 28 4.51 -13.50 0.37
N ASN A 29 3.89 -14.13 1.36
CA ASN A 29 2.49 -13.82 1.70
C ASN A 29 2.34 -12.40 2.28
N ALA A 30 3.30 -11.91 3.06
CA ALA A 30 3.29 -10.55 3.58
C ALA A 30 3.48 -9.52 2.47
N ALA A 31 4.42 -9.75 1.54
CA ALA A 31 4.66 -8.88 0.39
C ALA A 31 3.42 -8.75 -0.50
N LEU A 32 2.76 -9.88 -0.83
CA LEU A 32 1.53 -9.86 -1.63
C LEU A 32 0.40 -9.07 -0.96
N ARG A 33 0.22 -9.24 0.36
CA ARG A 33 -0.76 -8.44 1.11
C ARG A 33 -0.41 -6.97 1.13
N GLU A 34 0.87 -6.63 1.28
CA GLU A 34 1.28 -5.23 1.35
C GLU A 34 1.07 -4.52 0.02
N ILE A 35 1.42 -5.14 -1.12
CA ILE A 35 1.15 -4.57 -2.44
C ILE A 35 -0.36 -4.37 -2.67
N ALA A 36 -1.19 -5.34 -2.27
CA ALA A 36 -2.63 -5.19 -2.36
C ALA A 36 -3.15 -4.00 -1.52
N ARG A 37 -2.63 -3.82 -0.29
CA ARG A 37 -2.97 -2.68 0.57
C ARG A 37 -2.47 -1.36 -0.01
N MET A 38 -1.26 -1.32 -0.55
CA MET A 38 -0.71 -0.13 -1.21
C MET A 38 -1.61 0.29 -2.38
N HIS A 39 -2.05 -0.67 -3.19
CA HIS A 39 -2.98 -0.39 -4.28
C HIS A 39 -4.34 0.11 -3.77
N ALA A 40 -4.91 -0.51 -2.73
CA ALA A 40 -6.16 -0.07 -2.13
C ALA A 40 -6.08 1.36 -1.56
N ARG A 41 -4.95 1.71 -0.92
CA ARG A 41 -4.70 3.08 -0.42
C ARG A 41 -4.63 4.08 -1.57
N MET A 42 -3.97 3.71 -2.68
CA MET A 42 -3.89 4.56 -3.87
C MET A 42 -5.26 4.76 -4.52
N GLN A 43 -6.06 3.70 -4.68
CA GLN A 43 -7.42 3.84 -5.19
C GLN A 43 -8.31 4.67 -4.26
N ALA A 44 -8.20 4.50 -2.95
CA ALA A 44 -8.94 5.31 -1.99
C ALA A 44 -8.57 6.80 -2.12
N PHE A 45 -7.29 7.11 -2.34
CA PHE A 45 -6.82 8.47 -2.61
C PHE A 45 -7.36 9.03 -3.92
N GLU A 46 -7.31 8.28 -5.03
CA GLU A 46 -7.87 8.71 -6.31
C GLU A 46 -9.38 8.93 -6.22
N ASN A 47 -10.10 8.00 -5.56
CA ASN A 47 -11.52 8.17 -5.29
C ASN A 47 -11.79 9.41 -4.42
N TRP A 48 -10.95 9.70 -3.43
CA TRP A 48 -11.03 10.95 -2.68
C TRP A 48 -10.75 12.19 -3.54
N ARG A 49 -9.84 12.11 -4.50
CA ARG A 49 -9.53 13.22 -5.42
C ARG A 49 -10.69 13.49 -6.38
N ASP A 50 -11.37 12.44 -6.84
CA ASP A 50 -12.41 12.52 -7.87
C ASP A 50 -13.83 12.67 -7.28
N ILE A 51 -14.09 12.12 -6.09
CA ILE A 51 -15.40 12.16 -5.37
C ILE A 51 -15.37 13.15 -4.19
N GLY A 52 -14.18 13.61 -3.79
CA GLY A 52 -13.97 14.46 -2.62
C GLY A 52 -14.85 15.70 -2.65
N SER A 53 -15.61 15.85 -1.57
CA SER A 53 -16.48 17.00 -1.28
C SER A 53 -15.93 18.29 -1.90
N PRO A 54 -16.70 19.01 -2.75
CA PRO A 54 -16.25 20.25 -3.39
C PRO A 54 -15.59 21.22 -2.42
N ASP A 55 -16.08 21.24 -1.17
CA ASP A 55 -15.58 22.03 -0.05
C ASP A 55 -14.12 21.74 0.35
N LEU A 56 -13.63 20.50 0.21
CA LEU A 56 -12.23 20.14 0.50
C LEU A 56 -11.28 20.58 -0.62
N LEU A 57 -11.82 20.84 -1.81
CA LEU A 57 -11.10 21.40 -2.95
C LEU A 57 -11.30 22.92 -3.07
N ASP A 58 -12.16 23.52 -2.23
CA ASP A 58 -12.41 24.95 -2.16
C ASP A 58 -11.34 25.64 -1.29
N PRO A 59 -10.50 26.51 -1.89
CA PRO A 59 -9.46 27.24 -1.17
C PRO A 59 -10.01 28.13 -0.04
N GLU A 60 -11.24 28.66 -0.18
CA GLU A 60 -11.85 29.49 0.84
C GLU A 60 -12.31 28.70 2.06
N VAL A 61 -12.83 27.48 1.87
CA VAL A 61 -13.27 26.62 2.98
C VAL A 61 -12.06 26.10 3.74
N MET A 62 -11.00 25.66 3.05
CA MET A 62 -9.76 25.22 3.68
C MET A 62 -9.05 26.35 4.44
N GLY A 63 -9.06 27.59 3.92
CA GLY A 63 -8.47 28.74 4.61
C GLY A 63 -9.18 29.13 5.93
N ARG A 64 -10.41 28.66 6.16
CA ARG A 64 -11.16 28.86 7.41
C ARG A 64 -10.94 27.74 8.43
N ALA A 65 -10.57 26.53 7.98
CA ALA A 65 -10.37 25.37 8.84
C ALA A 65 -9.07 25.41 9.66
N TRP A 66 -8.07 26.16 9.20
CA TRP A 66 -6.74 26.28 9.84
C TRP A 66 -6.56 27.57 10.65
N ARG A 67 -7.64 28.28 10.96
CA ARG A 67 -7.64 29.52 11.73
C ARG A 67 -8.18 29.29 13.14
#